data_AF-A0A850BNF0-F1
#
_entry.id   AF-A0A850BNF0-F1
#
_cell.length_a   1.000
_cell.length_b   1.000
_cell.length_c   1.000
_cell.angle_alpha   90.00
_cell.angle_beta   90.00
_cell.angle_gamma   90.00
#
_symmetry.space_group_name_H-M   'P 1'
#
loop_
_entity.id
_entity.type
_entity.pdbx_description
1 polymer ?
#
loop_
_entity_poly.entity_id
_entity_poly.type
_entity_poly.pdbx_seq_one_letter_code
_entity_poly.pdbx_strand_id
1 'polypeptide(L)'
;MGGVILMVAGTGGSVGGGVISASGIGAAIGVPAAVASPGLVTVGAGNFASGLAGLGKALSTGSGSGAGSGAAAKLTGQKHHPISKEVHRALEEHQNLKGHYKYRDPRFVTQGKDLGAHHGYERWHIDLDTEIAAWIRGNKTATPESFEKFLRDRYAKPDLKSRFPNGF
;
A
#
# COMPACT_ATOMS: atom_id res chain seq x y z
N MET A 1 25.14 -51.38 -29.64
CA MET A 1 25.96 -50.62 -28.66
C MET A 1 25.47 -49.18 -28.74
N GLY A 2 24.46 -48.74 -27.99
CA GLY A 2 24.46 -48.46 -26.55
C GLY A 2 24.78 -46.96 -26.36
N GLY A 3 24.08 -46.12 -25.61
CA GLY A 3 22.88 -46.19 -24.78
C GLY A 3 22.52 -44.76 -24.36
N VAL A 4 21.28 -44.54 -23.94
CA VAL A 4 20.80 -43.28 -23.33
C VAL A 4 21.44 -43.13 -21.96
N ILE A 5 21.98 -41.94 -21.64
CA ILE A 5 22.17 -41.50 -20.25
C ILE A 5 21.44 -40.17 -20.04
N LEU A 6 20.36 -40.29 -19.29
CA LEU A 6 19.70 -39.25 -18.52
C LEU A 6 20.66 -38.82 -17.41
N MET A 7 20.98 -37.54 -17.32
CA MET A 7 21.58 -36.95 -16.12
C MET A 7 20.62 -35.90 -15.56
N VAL A 8 19.80 -36.35 -14.62
CA VAL A 8 19.26 -35.51 -13.56
C VAL A 8 20.44 -35.11 -12.68
N ALA A 9 20.74 -33.82 -12.65
CA ALA A 9 21.53 -33.22 -11.59
C ALA A 9 20.75 -32.01 -11.09
N GLY A 10 20.09 -32.18 -9.94
CA GLY A 10 19.53 -31.07 -9.20
C GLY A 10 20.66 -30.17 -8.73
N THR A 11 20.65 -28.92 -9.18
CA THR A 11 21.50 -27.87 -8.60
C THR A 11 20.81 -27.32 -7.36
N GLY A 12 20.89 -28.10 -6.28
CA GLY A 12 21.20 -27.53 -4.98
C GLY A 12 22.63 -27.00 -5.06
N GLY A 13 22.78 -25.69 -5.04
CA GLY A 13 24.06 -25.02 -5.22
C GLY A 13 23.86 -23.52 -5.25
N SER A 14 24.10 -22.90 -4.11
CA SER A 14 24.15 -21.46 -3.87
C SER A 14 24.91 -20.69 -4.95
N VAL A 15 24.23 -19.79 -5.64
CA VAL A 15 24.87 -18.58 -6.18
C VAL A 15 24.65 -17.46 -5.17
N GLY A 16 25.70 -17.16 -4.43
CA GLY A 16 25.83 -15.88 -3.75
C GLY A 16 25.64 -14.76 -4.78
N GLY A 17 24.57 -14.01 -4.61
CA GLY A 17 24.28 -12.78 -5.34
C GLY A 17 23.97 -11.70 -4.32
N GLY A 18 25.01 -11.27 -3.58
CA GLY A 18 24.92 -10.03 -2.86
C GLY A 18 24.76 -8.90 -3.86
N VAL A 19 23.63 -8.22 -3.85
CA VAL A 19 23.55 -6.85 -4.33
C VAL A 19 23.58 -5.93 -3.11
N ILE A 20 24.80 -5.57 -2.74
CA ILE A 20 25.11 -4.36 -2.00
C ILE A 20 24.61 -3.17 -2.83
N SER A 21 23.60 -2.47 -2.34
CA SER A 21 23.32 -1.10 -2.78
C SER A 21 24.04 -0.13 -1.82
N ALA A 22 24.69 0.88 -2.39
CA ALA A 22 25.67 1.75 -1.75
C ALA A 22 25.08 2.85 -0.84
N SER A 23 24.07 2.54 -0.03
CA SER A 23 23.68 3.36 1.11
C SER A 23 23.31 2.44 2.28
N GLY A 24 24.25 2.32 3.21
CA GLY A 24 24.13 1.42 4.35
C GLY A 24 22.90 1.72 5.22
N ILE A 25 22.11 0.70 5.47
CA ILE A 25 21.67 0.19 6.79
C ILE A 25 20.88 -1.09 6.48
N GLY A 26 21.41 -2.22 6.95
CA GLY A 26 20.76 -3.52 6.82
C GLY A 26 19.65 -3.70 7.85
N ALA A 27 18.55 -4.31 7.42
CA ALA A 27 17.63 -5.03 8.27
C ALA A 27 17.11 -6.23 7.47
N ALA A 28 17.68 -7.41 7.73
CA ALA A 28 17.14 -8.66 7.23
C ALA A 28 15.88 -8.99 8.04
N ILE A 29 14.71 -8.70 7.47
CA ILE A 29 13.42 -9.13 8.02
C ILE A 29 12.89 -10.22 7.09
N GLY A 30 12.80 -11.44 7.63
CA GLY A 30 12.38 -12.63 6.90
C GLY A 30 10.99 -12.47 6.29
N VAL A 31 10.91 -12.64 4.98
CA VAL A 31 9.65 -12.71 4.24
C VAL A 31 9.20 -14.18 4.21
N PRO A 32 7.97 -14.52 4.62
CA PRO A 32 7.44 -15.85 4.35
C PRO A 32 7.20 -15.98 2.83
N ALA A 33 7.82 -17.02 2.25
CA ALA A 33 7.68 -17.38 0.85
C ALA A 33 6.23 -17.78 0.54
N ALA A 34 5.49 -16.89 -0.13
CA ALA A 34 4.35 -17.29 -0.94
C ALA A 34 4.87 -17.55 -2.36
N VAL A 35 5.06 -18.82 -2.70
CA VAL A 35 5.27 -19.27 -4.08
C VAL A 35 3.98 -18.98 -4.85
N ALA A 36 3.94 -17.84 -5.52
CA ALA A 36 3.05 -17.60 -6.64
C ALA A 36 3.92 -17.71 -7.89
N SER A 37 3.89 -18.86 -8.55
CA SER A 37 4.46 -19.01 -9.88
C SER A 37 3.53 -18.30 -10.87
N PRO A 38 3.92 -17.20 -11.55
CA PRO A 38 3.28 -16.83 -12.78
C PRO A 38 3.86 -17.75 -13.85
N GLY A 39 3.22 -18.90 -14.04
CA GLY A 39 3.44 -19.71 -15.23
C GLY A 39 2.97 -18.93 -16.45
N LEU A 40 3.77 -17.98 -16.94
CA LEU A 40 3.61 -17.42 -18.26
C LEU A 40 4.05 -18.51 -19.24
N VAL A 41 3.08 -19.30 -19.70
CA VAL A 41 3.31 -20.22 -20.81
C VAL A 41 3.17 -19.40 -22.09
N THR A 42 4.30 -18.95 -22.64
CA THR A 42 4.37 -18.55 -24.05
C THR A 42 4.25 -19.82 -24.90
N VAL A 43 3.02 -20.19 -25.29
CA VAL A 43 2.80 -21.26 -26.27
C VAL A 43 2.79 -20.65 -27.66
N GLY A 44 3.73 -21.09 -28.50
CA GLY A 44 3.78 -20.76 -29.93
C GLY A 44 2.51 -21.21 -30.66
N ALA A 45 2.23 -20.57 -31.79
CA ALA A 45 1.05 -20.81 -32.59
C ALA A 45 0.92 -22.29 -33.02
N GLY A 46 0.02 -23.02 -32.37
CA GLY A 46 -0.34 -24.38 -32.74
C GLY A 46 -1.28 -25.00 -31.71
N ASN A 47 -2.56 -25.16 -32.08
CA ASN A 47 -3.61 -25.96 -31.42
C ASN A 47 -4.36 -25.34 -30.22
N PHE A 48 -5.19 -24.32 -30.48
CA PHE A 48 -6.05 -23.64 -29.48
C PHE A 48 -7.28 -24.44 -29.00
N ALA A 49 -7.59 -25.62 -29.57
CA ALA A 49 -8.87 -26.28 -29.29
C ALA A 49 -8.90 -27.09 -27.97
N SER A 50 -7.75 -27.54 -27.44
CA SER A 50 -7.71 -28.41 -26.26
C SER A 50 -7.34 -27.68 -24.95
N GLY A 51 -6.82 -26.46 -25.03
CA GLY A 51 -6.44 -25.66 -23.85
C GLY A 51 -7.62 -24.99 -23.13
N LEU A 52 -8.75 -24.78 -23.82
CA LEU A 52 -9.89 -24.07 -23.24
C LEU A 52 -10.75 -24.96 -22.33
N ALA A 53 -10.76 -26.28 -22.54
CA ALA A 53 -11.48 -27.22 -21.68
C ALA A 53 -10.83 -27.32 -20.27
N GLY A 54 -9.51 -27.20 -20.19
CA GLY A 54 -8.77 -27.13 -18.91
C GLY A 54 -8.95 -25.79 -18.19
N LEU A 55 -9.04 -24.69 -18.94
CA LEU A 55 -9.34 -23.37 -18.39
C LEU A 55 -10.76 -23.28 -17.84
N GLY A 56 -11.74 -23.90 -18.51
CA GLY A 56 -13.11 -23.99 -18.02
C GLY A 56 -13.24 -24.80 -16.72
N LYS A 57 -12.48 -25.89 -16.57
CA LYS A 57 -12.46 -26.67 -15.31
C LYS A 57 -11.72 -25.92 -14.19
N ALA A 58 -10.64 -25.19 -14.50
CA ALA A 58 -9.95 -24.33 -13.54
C ALA A 58 -10.80 -23.11 -13.11
N LEU A 59 -11.63 -22.57 -14.01
CA LEU A 59 -12.55 -21.48 -13.72
C LEU A 59 -13.83 -21.97 -12.99
N SER A 60 -14.33 -23.16 -13.31
CA SER A 60 -15.47 -23.78 -12.60
C SER A 60 -15.10 -24.41 -11.25
N THR A 61 -13.85 -24.81 -11.03
CA THR A 61 -13.33 -25.19 -9.70
C THR A 61 -12.72 -23.99 -8.95
N GLY A 62 -12.54 -22.86 -9.64
CA GLY A 62 -12.20 -21.55 -9.07
C GLY A 62 -13.40 -20.67 -8.74
N SER A 63 -14.64 -21.14 -8.99
CA SER A 63 -15.86 -20.54 -8.46
C SER A 63 -16.10 -21.01 -7.02
N GLY A 64 -15.08 -20.85 -6.18
CA GLY A 64 -15.27 -20.78 -4.75
C GLY A 64 -15.99 -19.48 -4.46
N SER A 65 -17.31 -19.56 -4.41
CA SER A 65 -18.19 -18.60 -3.74
C SER A 65 -17.83 -18.56 -2.25
N GLY A 66 -16.64 -18.05 -1.94
CA GLY A 66 -16.39 -17.32 -0.73
C GLY A 66 -16.88 -15.91 -0.98
N ALA A 67 -18.20 -15.71 -0.97
CA ALA A 67 -18.76 -14.50 -0.40
C ALA A 67 -18.42 -14.51 1.11
N GLY A 68 -17.13 -14.52 1.42
CA GLY A 68 -16.65 -13.93 2.64
C GLY A 68 -16.95 -12.47 2.43
N SER A 69 -18.08 -12.04 2.97
CA SER A 69 -18.21 -10.70 3.50
C SER A 69 -16.95 -10.50 4.33
N GLY A 70 -15.91 -9.94 3.70
CA GLY A 70 -14.61 -9.78 4.30
C GLY A 70 -14.89 -8.86 5.45
N ALA A 71 -15.02 -9.42 6.65
CA ALA A 71 -15.32 -8.64 7.83
C ALA A 71 -14.29 -7.51 7.82
N ALA A 72 -14.76 -6.28 7.56
CA ALA A 72 -13.90 -5.12 7.47
C ALA A 72 -12.98 -5.19 8.68
N ALA A 73 -11.68 -5.32 8.45
CA ALA A 73 -10.74 -5.63 9.52
C ALA A 73 -10.99 -4.66 10.66
N LYS A 74 -11.38 -5.17 11.84
CA LYS A 74 -11.83 -4.34 12.94
C LYS A 74 -10.70 -3.38 13.32
N LEU A 75 -10.90 -2.10 13.06
CA LEU A 75 -9.93 -1.06 13.39
C LEU A 75 -9.95 -0.87 14.92
N THR A 76 -8.80 -1.07 15.54
CA THR A 76 -8.62 -0.93 17.00
C THR A 76 -7.69 0.20 17.37
N GLY A 77 -7.08 0.85 16.38
CA GLY A 77 -6.19 1.97 16.59
C GLY A 77 -6.90 3.22 17.07
N GLN A 78 -6.09 4.17 17.52
CA GLN A 78 -6.55 5.50 17.93
C GLN A 78 -7.09 6.28 16.72
N LYS A 79 -7.96 7.25 17.00
CA LYS A 79 -8.38 8.23 16.00
C LYS A 79 -7.24 9.19 15.70
N HIS A 80 -7.02 9.43 14.42
CA HIS A 80 -6.06 10.38 13.90
C HIS A 80 -6.79 11.59 13.30
N HIS A 81 -6.24 12.77 13.52
CA HIS A 81 -6.83 14.04 13.09
C HIS A 81 -5.86 14.71 12.10
N PRO A 82 -6.10 14.61 10.77
CA PRO A 82 -5.21 15.19 9.75
C PRO A 82 -5.04 16.70 9.88
N ILE A 83 -6.08 17.39 10.36
CA ILE A 83 -6.03 18.83 10.66
C ILE A 83 -5.55 19.01 12.10
N SER A 84 -4.25 18.79 12.30
CA SER A 84 -3.54 19.04 13.54
C SER A 84 -3.40 20.54 13.83
N LYS A 85 -2.77 20.90 14.95
CA LYS A 85 -2.58 22.31 15.33
C LYS A 85 -1.71 23.04 14.31
N GLU A 86 -0.67 22.38 13.81
CA GLU A 86 0.24 22.96 12.84
C GLU A 86 -0.42 23.14 11.46
N VAL A 87 -1.12 22.10 10.99
CA VAL A 87 -1.85 22.14 9.72
C VAL A 87 -2.93 23.23 9.77
N HIS A 88 -3.70 23.30 10.87
CA HIS A 88 -4.70 24.34 11.06
C HIS A 88 -4.10 25.76 11.04
N ARG A 89 -2.95 25.96 11.68
CA ARG A 89 -2.25 27.25 11.61
C ARG A 89 -1.89 27.62 10.17
N ALA A 90 -1.38 26.67 9.39
CA ALA A 90 -1.06 26.92 7.98
C ALA A 90 -2.32 27.26 7.15
N LEU A 91 -3.45 26.61 7.43
CA LEU A 91 -4.73 26.93 6.79
C LEU A 91 -5.20 28.35 7.13
N GLU A 92 -5.09 28.76 8.40
CA GLU A 92 -5.49 30.10 8.86
C GLU A 92 -4.58 31.23 8.34
N GLU A 93 -3.33 30.93 8.01
CA GLU A 93 -2.39 31.84 7.37
C GLU A 93 -2.60 31.94 5.84
N HIS A 94 -3.40 31.05 5.25
CA HIS A 94 -3.56 30.94 3.80
C HIS A 94 -4.73 31.81 3.29
N GLN A 95 -4.48 32.65 2.28
CA GLN A 95 -5.45 33.63 1.77
C GLN A 95 -6.81 33.05 1.36
N ASN A 96 -6.83 31.84 0.79
CA ASN A 96 -8.03 31.20 0.25
C ASN A 96 -8.58 30.06 1.13
N LEU A 97 -7.87 29.65 2.18
CA LEU A 97 -8.26 28.49 3.02
C LEU A 97 -8.60 28.89 4.45
N LYS A 98 -8.22 30.09 4.88
CA LYS A 98 -8.56 30.64 6.18
C LYS A 98 -10.08 30.60 6.42
N GLY A 99 -10.49 30.08 7.56
CA GLY A 99 -11.89 30.00 7.98
C GLY A 99 -12.70 28.84 7.37
N HIS A 100 -12.15 28.05 6.45
CA HIS A 100 -12.86 26.93 5.83
C HIS A 100 -12.82 25.62 6.64
N TYR A 101 -11.88 25.52 7.59
CA TYR A 101 -11.61 24.29 8.34
C TYR A 101 -11.50 24.57 9.83
N LYS A 102 -11.86 23.58 10.64
CA LYS A 102 -11.72 23.66 12.10
C LYS A 102 -10.49 22.88 12.55
N TYR A 103 -9.88 23.30 13.66
CA TYR A 103 -8.89 22.46 14.34
C TYR A 103 -9.54 21.11 14.71
N ARG A 104 -8.89 20.00 14.33
CA ARG A 104 -9.43 18.64 14.47
C ARG A 104 -10.79 18.46 13.81
N ASP A 105 -10.97 19.03 12.62
CA ASP A 105 -12.22 18.95 11.87
C ASP A 105 -12.71 17.49 11.75
N PRO A 106 -13.92 17.16 12.27
CA PRO A 106 -14.40 15.79 12.35
C PRO A 106 -14.64 15.15 10.98
N ARG A 107 -14.77 15.96 9.91
CA ARG A 107 -14.94 15.48 8.53
C ARG A 107 -13.75 14.70 8.01
N PHE A 108 -12.57 14.88 8.61
CA PHE A 108 -11.30 14.30 8.18
C PHE A 108 -10.78 13.24 9.15
N VAL A 109 -11.55 12.87 10.17
CA VAL A 109 -11.04 11.96 11.19
C VAL A 109 -11.04 10.53 10.68
N THR A 110 -9.90 9.87 10.82
CA THR A 110 -9.75 8.46 10.48
C THR A 110 -9.30 7.62 11.68
N GLN A 111 -9.53 6.32 11.62
CA GLN A 111 -9.13 5.38 12.65
C GLN A 111 -7.92 4.56 12.19
N GLY A 112 -6.88 4.51 13.05
CA GLY A 112 -5.75 3.63 12.83
C GLY A 112 -6.15 2.16 12.80
N LYS A 113 -5.44 1.37 11.99
CA LYS A 113 -5.62 -0.09 11.89
C LYS A 113 -5.56 -0.76 13.26
N ASP A 114 -4.54 -0.41 14.04
CA ASP A 114 -4.28 -0.90 15.39
C ASP A 114 -3.52 0.18 16.18
N LEU A 115 -3.17 -0.11 17.43
CA LEU A 115 -2.43 0.83 18.27
C LEU A 115 -1.04 1.18 17.70
N GLY A 116 -0.38 0.24 17.02
CA GLY A 116 0.94 0.46 16.39
C GLY A 116 0.87 1.36 15.15
N ALA A 117 -0.29 1.42 14.50
CA ALA A 117 -0.53 2.32 13.38
C ALA A 117 -0.55 3.80 13.81
N HIS A 118 -1.04 4.07 15.03
CA HIS A 118 -1.11 5.41 15.59
C HIS A 118 -1.11 5.35 17.13
N HIS A 119 0.05 5.63 17.72
CA HIS A 119 0.22 5.75 19.17
C HIS A 119 0.60 7.18 19.56
N GLY A 120 -0.39 8.06 19.59
CA GLY A 120 -0.17 9.46 19.92
C GLY A 120 0.67 10.20 18.88
N TYR A 121 1.58 11.05 19.35
CA TYR A 121 2.32 12.01 18.52
C TYR A 121 3.75 11.51 18.26
N GLU A 122 3.89 10.60 17.29
CA GLU A 122 5.17 10.00 16.90
C GLU A 122 5.84 10.75 15.74
N ARG A 123 7.11 10.42 15.45
CA ARG A 123 7.89 11.10 14.40
C ARG A 123 7.19 11.14 13.04
N TRP A 124 6.58 10.02 12.63
CA TRP A 124 5.87 9.93 11.36
C TRP A 124 4.66 10.88 11.29
N HIS A 125 4.00 11.14 12.43
CA HIS A 125 2.88 12.07 12.52
C HIS A 125 3.37 13.52 12.37
N ILE A 126 4.50 13.86 12.99
CA ILE A 126 5.15 15.17 12.84
C ILE A 126 5.54 15.41 11.39
N ASP A 127 6.12 14.40 10.75
CA ASP A 127 6.56 14.50 9.35
C ASP A 127 5.37 14.70 8.41
N LEU A 128 4.26 14.00 8.65
CA LEU A 128 3.02 14.19 7.92
C LEU A 128 2.43 15.60 8.11
N ASP A 129 2.35 16.07 9.35
CA ASP A 129 1.88 17.43 9.67
C ASP A 129 2.73 18.50 8.95
N THR A 130 4.05 18.31 8.97
CA THR A 130 5.03 19.19 8.31
C THR A 130 4.83 19.19 6.80
N GLU A 131 4.66 18.00 6.20
CA GLU A 131 4.40 17.83 4.75
C GLU A 131 3.12 18.56 4.33
N ILE A 132 2.01 18.34 5.04
CA ILE A 132 0.72 18.96 4.75
C ILE A 132 0.81 20.48 4.90
N ALA A 133 1.42 20.97 5.99
CA ALA A 133 1.59 22.39 6.22
C ALA A 133 2.50 23.05 5.17
N ALA A 134 3.55 22.37 4.73
CA ALA A 134 4.41 22.83 3.63
C ALA A 134 3.64 22.89 2.30
N TRP A 135 2.80 21.89 1.99
CA TRP A 135 1.95 21.92 0.81
C TRP A 135 1.01 23.13 0.84
N ILE A 136 0.33 23.39 1.96
CA ILE A 136 -0.55 24.56 2.11
C ILE A 136 0.23 25.85 1.88
N ARG A 137 1.40 26.02 2.51
CA ARG A 137 2.21 27.23 2.36
C ARG A 137 2.77 27.40 0.96
N GLY A 138 3.07 26.32 0.25
CA GLY A 138 3.60 26.34 -1.12
C GLY A 138 2.52 26.63 -2.18
N ASN A 139 1.30 26.17 -1.97
CA ASN A 139 0.21 26.28 -2.94
C ASN A 139 -0.64 27.53 -2.71
N LYS A 140 -0.09 28.72 -2.99
CA LYS A 140 -0.72 30.03 -2.67
C LYS A 140 -2.13 30.22 -3.23
N THR A 141 -2.49 29.52 -4.30
CA THR A 141 -3.81 29.61 -4.95
C THR A 141 -4.71 28.41 -4.61
N ALA A 142 -4.33 27.58 -3.62
CA ALA A 142 -5.12 26.42 -3.24
C ALA A 142 -6.55 26.82 -2.87
N THR A 143 -7.51 26.06 -3.40
CA THR A 143 -8.93 26.13 -3.03
C THR A 143 -9.26 24.99 -2.04
N PRO A 144 -10.39 25.08 -1.32
CA PRO A 144 -10.84 24.00 -0.46
C PRO A 144 -10.85 22.62 -1.15
N GLU A 145 -11.35 22.57 -2.39
CA GLU A 145 -11.42 21.34 -3.18
C GLU A 145 -10.03 20.76 -3.47
N SER A 146 -9.06 21.63 -3.82
CA SER A 146 -7.69 21.21 -4.09
C SER A 146 -6.98 20.67 -2.84
N PHE A 147 -7.22 21.28 -1.67
CA PHE A 147 -6.66 20.83 -0.40
C PHE A 147 -7.25 19.48 0.01
N GLU A 148 -8.57 19.33 -0.07
CA GLU A 148 -9.21 18.06 0.26
C GLU A 148 -8.79 16.94 -0.70
N LYS A 149 -8.64 17.25 -1.99
CA LYS A 149 -8.09 16.32 -2.96
C LYS A 149 -6.66 15.93 -2.60
N PHE A 150 -5.79 16.89 -2.29
CA PHE A 150 -4.42 16.64 -1.87
C PHE A 150 -4.37 15.72 -0.65
N LEU A 151 -5.16 16.01 0.39
CA LEU A 151 -5.24 15.13 1.54
C LEU A 151 -5.66 13.72 1.09
N ARG A 152 -6.73 13.58 0.29
CA ARG A 152 -7.27 12.24 -0.08
C ARG A 152 -6.22 11.43 -0.83
N ASP A 153 -5.53 12.07 -1.76
CA ASP A 153 -4.43 11.47 -2.51
C ASP A 153 -3.27 11.07 -1.59
N ARG A 154 -2.97 11.88 -0.56
CA ARG A 154 -1.90 11.61 0.40
C ARG A 154 -2.21 10.39 1.27
N TYR A 155 -3.43 10.27 1.79
CA TYR A 155 -3.85 9.13 2.61
C TYR A 155 -4.13 7.85 1.81
N ALA A 156 -4.24 7.97 0.48
CA ALA A 156 -4.25 6.82 -0.42
C ALA A 156 -2.84 6.22 -0.66
N LYS A 157 -1.76 6.90 -0.27
CA LYS A 157 -0.39 6.39 -0.44
C LYS A 157 -0.10 5.20 0.48
N PRO A 158 0.78 4.25 0.10
CA PRO A 158 0.96 2.98 0.83
C PRO A 158 1.33 3.14 2.31
N ASP A 159 2.16 4.12 2.65
CA ASP A 159 2.61 4.39 4.02
C ASP A 159 1.42 4.75 4.93
N LEU A 160 0.55 5.65 4.49
CA LEU A 160 -0.65 6.03 5.24
C LEU A 160 -1.79 5.03 5.08
N LYS A 161 -1.96 4.42 3.92
CA LYS A 161 -3.01 3.40 3.69
C LYS A 161 -2.78 2.16 4.55
N SER A 162 -1.53 1.80 4.83
CA SER A 162 -1.19 0.70 5.75
C SER A 162 -1.57 1.01 7.21
N ARG A 163 -1.50 2.29 7.62
CA ARG A 163 -1.87 2.78 8.96
C ARG A 163 -3.35 3.08 9.09
N PHE A 164 -3.95 3.65 8.05
CA PHE A 164 -5.33 4.12 7.96
C PHE A 164 -6.00 3.46 6.73
N PRO A 165 -6.44 2.20 6.85
CA PRO A 165 -6.97 1.43 5.71
C PRO A 165 -8.15 2.10 5.00
N ASN A 166 -8.90 2.95 5.71
CA ASN A 166 -10.05 3.65 5.16
C ASN A 166 -9.70 5.01 4.53
N GLY A 167 -8.43 5.43 4.53
CA GLY A 167 -8.09 6.82 4.22
C GLY A 167 -8.61 7.74 5.32
N PHE A 168 -9.13 8.91 4.98
CA PHE A 168 -9.97 9.73 5.86
C PHE A 168 -11.20 10.24 5.09
#